data_AF-A0A139D447-F1
#
_entry.id   AF-A0A139D447-F1
#
_cell.length_a   1.000
_cell.length_b   1.000
_cell.length_c   1.000
_cell.angle_alpha   90.00
_cell.angle_beta   90.00
_cell.angle_gamma   90.00
#
_symmetry.space_group_name_H-M   'P 1'
#
loop_
_entity.id
_entity.type
_entity.pdbx_description
1 polymer ?
#
loop_
_entity_poly.entity_id
_entity_poly.type
_entity_poly.pdbx_seq_one_letter_code
_entity_poly.pdbx_strand_id
1 'polypeptide(L)'
;MDIRTPIPPQSTRFLDRLRNFIRLRGLAYKTEQTYVFWIKRFIRFHGRRHPETMGTAEVEAFLSHLVLQANVSVGTQRVALNSLIFLYREFLGTPIEDLQYEKSRKPKKLPVVFSPEEAASAIGNLEGEYKLVAMLIYGAGLRINEVLRLRVKDVDFSMQQLIVRDGKGGKDRITLLPDRLIGPLQQQINATLHLHKADLARGFGSVYMPAGLARKYPNASQEPDWQYVFPAPDLSVDPRSGVKRRHHMLDRTVQKHFRIAIRAAGIRKPAGSHTFRHSFATRLLEAGY
;
A
#
# COMPACT_ATOMS: atom_id res chain seq x y z
N MET A 1 -10.01 -0.45 0.79
CA MET A 1 -9.46 0.90 0.57
C MET A 1 -8.30 1.14 1.53
N ASP A 2 -7.30 1.87 1.09
CA ASP A 2 -6.15 2.36 1.85
C ASP A 2 -6.42 3.71 2.54
N ILE A 3 -7.71 4.02 2.72
CA ILE A 3 -8.21 5.21 3.37
C ILE A 3 -8.55 4.89 4.85
N ARG A 4 -8.03 5.70 5.78
CA ARG A 4 -8.36 5.63 7.21
C ARG A 4 -9.84 5.91 7.44
N THR A 5 -10.54 5.08 8.20
CA THR A 5 -11.88 5.42 8.70
C THR A 5 -11.78 6.39 9.88
N PRO A 6 -12.66 7.39 9.99
CA PRO A 6 -12.68 8.33 11.10
C PRO A 6 -13.00 7.59 12.40
N ILE A 7 -12.52 8.14 13.51
CA ILE A 7 -12.77 7.62 14.85
C ILE A 7 -13.68 8.65 15.53
N PRO A 8 -14.78 8.24 16.16
CA PRO A 8 -15.63 9.17 16.88
C PRO A 8 -14.83 9.90 17.97
N PRO A 9 -14.93 11.24 18.08
CA PRO A 9 -14.06 12.05 18.93
C PRO A 9 -14.15 11.72 20.43
N GLN A 10 -15.26 11.12 20.87
CA GLN A 10 -15.52 10.73 22.27
C GLN A 10 -15.60 9.20 22.46
N SER A 11 -15.09 8.40 21.51
CA SER A 11 -15.17 6.94 21.66
C SER A 11 -14.32 6.46 22.84
N THR A 12 -14.98 5.85 23.83
CA THR A 12 -14.34 5.18 24.97
C THR A 12 -13.89 3.76 24.65
N ARG A 13 -14.21 3.26 23.45
CA ARG A 13 -13.85 1.90 23.03
C ARG A 13 -12.33 1.75 22.98
N PHE A 14 -11.82 0.69 23.61
CA PHE A 14 -10.40 0.36 23.64
C PHE A 14 -9.71 0.43 22.27
N LEU A 15 -10.31 -0.19 21.24
CA LEU A 15 -9.72 -0.20 19.89
C LEU A 15 -9.68 1.19 19.25
N ASP A 16 -10.62 2.07 19.58
CA ASP A 16 -10.63 3.43 19.05
C ASP A 16 -9.57 4.30 19.73
N ARG A 17 -9.38 4.15 21.06
CA ARG A 17 -8.26 4.75 21.79
C ARG A 17 -6.91 4.29 21.23
N LEU A 18 -6.74 3.00 20.99
CA LEU A 18 -5.53 2.45 20.37
C LEU A 18 -5.28 3.01 18.97
N ARG A 19 -6.32 3.09 18.13
CA ARG A 19 -6.16 3.65 16.78
C ARG A 19 -5.84 5.13 16.82
N ASN A 20 -6.44 5.90 17.72
CA ASN A 20 -6.08 7.30 17.96
C ASN A 20 -4.61 7.43 18.36
N PHE A 21 -4.14 6.60 19.29
CA PHE A 21 -2.75 6.58 19.71
C PHE A 21 -1.77 6.28 18.57
N ILE A 22 -2.08 5.26 17.75
CA ILE A 22 -1.29 4.93 16.54
C ILE A 22 -1.23 6.11 15.57
N ARG A 23 -2.35 6.82 15.39
CA ARG A 23 -2.45 7.96 14.47
C ARG A 23 -1.71 9.19 14.95
N LEU A 24 -1.77 9.50 16.25
CA LEU A 24 -1.04 10.61 16.87
C LEU A 24 0.48 10.46 16.70
N ARG A 25 0.98 9.22 16.70
CA ARG A 25 2.40 8.91 16.42
C ARG A 25 2.78 8.94 14.94
N GLY A 26 1.86 9.30 14.05
CA GLY A 26 2.14 9.41 12.61
C GLY A 26 2.40 8.06 11.91
N LEU A 27 2.10 6.92 12.55
CA LEU A 27 2.36 5.60 11.96
C LEU A 27 1.52 5.36 10.71
N ALA A 28 2.05 4.63 9.73
CA ALA A 28 1.35 4.34 8.48
C ALA A 28 0.02 3.57 8.69
N TYR A 29 -0.98 3.80 7.83
CA TYR A 29 -2.28 3.13 7.98
C TYR A 29 -2.21 1.60 7.88
N LYS A 30 -1.31 1.06 7.04
CA LYS A 30 -1.05 -0.40 7.01
C LYS A 30 -0.55 -0.94 8.36
N THR A 31 0.22 -0.14 9.11
CA THR A 31 0.65 -0.48 10.47
C THR A 31 -0.54 -0.49 11.42
N GLU A 32 -1.41 0.53 11.39
CA GLU A 32 -2.68 0.56 12.16
C GLU A 32 -3.49 -0.72 11.91
N GLN A 33 -3.73 -1.07 10.65
CA GLN A 33 -4.50 -2.26 10.28
C GLN A 33 -3.86 -3.55 10.81
N THR A 34 -2.55 -3.67 10.67
CA THR A 34 -1.80 -4.86 11.11
C THR A 34 -1.83 -5.01 12.63
N TYR A 35 -1.55 -3.94 13.36
CA TYR A 35 -1.53 -3.96 14.82
C TYR A 35 -2.92 -4.24 15.39
N VAL A 36 -3.94 -3.51 14.91
CA VAL A 36 -5.33 -3.71 15.34
C VAL A 36 -5.79 -5.14 15.03
N PHE A 37 -5.39 -5.71 13.88
CA PHE A 37 -5.73 -7.10 13.54
C PHE A 37 -5.16 -8.09 14.57
N TRP A 38 -3.86 -8.01 14.88
CA TRP A 38 -3.22 -8.93 15.81
C TRP A 38 -3.71 -8.75 17.24
N ILE A 39 -3.91 -7.51 17.67
CA ILE A 39 -4.43 -7.20 19.02
C ILE A 39 -5.87 -7.72 19.16
N LYS A 40 -6.73 -7.55 18.14
CA LYS A 40 -8.07 -8.15 18.14
C LYS A 40 -8.02 -9.67 18.20
N ARG A 41 -7.08 -10.30 17.50
CA ARG A 41 -6.93 -11.77 17.49
C ARG A 41 -6.46 -12.28 18.86
N PHE A 42 -5.53 -11.59 19.49
CA PHE A 42 -5.07 -11.86 20.85
C PHE A 42 -6.21 -11.75 21.88
N ILE A 43 -6.97 -10.64 21.85
CA ILE A 43 -8.13 -10.44 22.73
C ILE A 43 -9.17 -11.55 22.53
N ARG A 44 -9.45 -11.95 21.29
CA ARG A 44 -10.41 -13.03 20.99
C ARG A 44 -9.94 -14.39 21.46
N PHE A 45 -8.65 -14.69 21.33
CA PHE A 45 -8.06 -15.94 21.81
C PHE A 45 -8.25 -16.09 23.33
N HIS A 46 -8.12 -15.00 24.08
CA HIS A 46 -8.37 -14.94 25.53
C HIS A 46 -9.82 -14.61 25.90
N GLY A 47 -10.80 -15.04 25.09
CA GLY A 47 -12.22 -14.94 25.46
C GLY A 47 -12.76 -13.51 25.58
N ARG A 48 -12.15 -12.52 24.90
CA ARG A 48 -12.46 -11.08 25.01
C ARG A 48 -12.10 -10.44 26.36
N ARG A 49 -11.17 -11.02 27.12
CA ARG A 49 -10.54 -10.37 28.29
C ARG A 49 -9.87 -9.06 27.89
N HIS A 50 -9.87 -8.09 28.81
CA HIS A 50 -9.24 -6.79 28.57
C HIS A 50 -7.70 -6.94 28.62
N PRO A 51 -6.93 -6.38 27.67
CA PRO A 51 -5.46 -6.49 27.67
C PRO A 51 -4.75 -5.97 28.91
N GLU A 52 -5.34 -5.03 29.65
CA GLU A 52 -4.79 -4.54 30.92
C GLU A 52 -4.79 -5.61 32.02
N THR A 53 -5.66 -6.62 31.92
CA THR A 53 -5.74 -7.75 32.88
C THR A 53 -4.93 -8.98 32.43
N MET A 54 -4.06 -8.80 31.45
CA MET A 54 -3.25 -9.84 30.82
C MET A 54 -1.80 -9.37 30.74
N GLY A 55 -0.84 -10.29 30.73
CA GLY A 55 0.58 -9.95 30.72
C GLY A 55 1.43 -10.93 29.91
N THR A 56 2.66 -11.16 30.36
CA THR A 56 3.63 -12.04 29.69
C THR A 56 3.07 -13.43 29.41
N ALA A 57 2.44 -14.06 30.40
CA ALA A 57 1.91 -15.42 30.28
C ALA A 57 0.85 -15.55 29.16
N GLU A 58 -0.08 -14.61 29.06
CA GLU A 58 -1.09 -14.61 27.99
C GLU A 58 -0.48 -14.36 26.61
N VAL A 59 0.55 -13.51 26.53
CA VAL A 59 1.27 -13.25 25.28
C VAL A 59 2.00 -14.51 24.82
N GLU A 60 2.71 -15.18 25.71
CA GLU A 60 3.40 -16.45 25.42
C GLU A 60 2.41 -17.54 24.99
N ALA A 61 1.32 -17.72 25.74
CA ALA A 61 0.27 -18.68 25.37
C ALA A 61 -0.29 -18.43 23.97
N PHE A 62 -0.53 -17.16 23.62
CA PHE A 62 -1.00 -16.79 22.28
C PHE A 62 0.06 -17.05 21.20
N LEU A 63 1.32 -16.70 21.44
CA LEU A 63 2.40 -16.94 20.48
C LEU A 63 2.66 -18.44 20.28
N SER A 64 2.57 -19.24 21.34
CA SER A 64 2.64 -20.71 21.29
C SER A 64 1.47 -21.29 20.51
N HIS A 65 0.24 -20.83 20.73
CA HIS A 65 -0.92 -21.21 19.92
C HIS A 65 -0.68 -20.90 18.42
N LEU A 66 -0.12 -19.73 18.10
CA LEU A 66 0.14 -19.36 16.71
C LEU A 66 1.10 -20.33 16.01
N VAL A 67 2.10 -20.84 16.72
CA VAL A 67 3.07 -21.80 16.17
C VAL A 67 2.50 -23.21 16.14
N LEU A 68 2.02 -23.71 17.28
CA LEU A 68 1.66 -25.11 17.48
C LEU A 68 0.33 -25.49 16.83
N GLN A 69 -0.65 -24.58 16.82
CA GLN A 69 -2.02 -24.89 16.38
C GLN A 69 -2.36 -24.17 15.08
N ALA A 70 -1.99 -22.89 14.94
CA ALA A 70 -2.28 -22.12 13.74
C ALA A 70 -1.19 -22.21 12.65
N ASN A 71 -0.08 -22.91 12.92
CA ASN A 71 1.04 -23.17 12.01
C ASN A 71 1.49 -21.92 11.22
N VAL A 72 1.63 -20.77 11.91
CA VAL A 72 2.00 -19.52 11.24
C VAL A 72 3.50 -19.47 10.97
N SER A 73 3.89 -18.77 9.89
CA SER A 73 5.31 -18.55 9.61
C SER A 73 5.98 -17.71 10.71
N VAL A 74 7.29 -17.91 10.92
CA VAL A 74 8.13 -17.09 11.82
C VAL A 74 7.97 -15.59 11.59
N GLY A 75 7.85 -15.17 10.32
CA GLY A 75 7.65 -13.76 10.00
C GLY A 75 6.29 -13.24 10.46
N THR A 76 5.26 -14.08 10.38
CA THR A 76 3.91 -13.77 10.83
C THR A 76 3.85 -13.68 12.35
N GLN A 77 4.45 -14.65 13.06
CA GLN A 77 4.59 -14.62 14.52
C GLN A 77 5.32 -13.35 14.98
N ARG A 78 6.41 -12.97 14.31
CA ARG A 78 7.15 -11.75 14.63
C ARG A 78 6.31 -10.48 14.48
N VAL A 79 5.47 -10.40 13.45
CA VAL A 79 4.55 -9.26 13.29
C VAL A 79 3.50 -9.23 14.40
N ALA A 80 2.99 -10.41 14.82
CA ALA A 80 2.08 -10.52 15.94
C ALA A 80 2.75 -10.04 17.24
N LEU A 81 3.95 -10.56 17.55
CA LEU A 81 4.75 -10.15 18.70
C LEU A 81 5.02 -8.64 18.69
N ASN A 82 5.47 -8.06 17.57
CA ASN A 82 5.71 -6.62 17.48
C ASN A 82 4.43 -5.80 17.74
N SER A 83 3.26 -6.32 17.34
CA SER A 83 1.98 -5.66 17.61
C SER A 83 1.64 -5.69 19.10
N LEU A 84 1.96 -6.78 19.80
CA LEU A 84 1.72 -6.93 21.24
C LEU A 84 2.74 -6.15 22.06
N ILE A 85 4.02 -6.15 21.69
CA ILE A 85 5.03 -5.28 22.30
C ILE A 85 4.61 -3.82 22.17
N PHE A 86 4.15 -3.39 20.98
CA PHE A 86 3.64 -2.04 20.81
C PHE A 86 2.45 -1.75 21.73
N LEU A 87 1.50 -2.69 21.84
CA LEU A 87 0.36 -2.54 22.74
C LEU A 87 0.80 -2.34 24.19
N TYR A 88 1.64 -3.22 24.72
CA TYR A 88 1.99 -3.24 26.14
C TYR A 88 2.98 -2.14 26.51
N ARG A 89 4.04 -1.97 25.72
CA ARG A 89 5.09 -0.97 25.97
C ARG A 89 4.62 0.45 25.67
N GLU A 90 4.01 0.68 24.51
CA GLU A 90 3.74 2.03 24.04
C GLU A 90 2.34 2.51 24.44
N PHE A 91 1.32 1.65 24.37
CA PHE A 91 -0.06 2.07 24.61
C PHE A 91 -0.52 1.88 26.06
N LEU A 92 -0.23 0.74 26.69
CA LEU A 92 -0.64 0.45 28.08
C LEU A 92 0.38 0.93 29.12
N GLY A 93 1.64 1.12 28.75
CA GLY A 93 2.70 1.52 29.68
C GLY A 93 3.16 0.42 30.63
N THR A 94 2.72 -0.82 30.41
CA THR A 94 3.10 -2.01 31.18
C THR A 94 3.94 -2.92 30.26
N PRO A 95 5.25 -2.69 30.14
CA PRO A 95 6.09 -3.46 29.21
C PRO A 95 6.08 -4.95 29.58
N ILE A 96 6.14 -5.80 28.55
CA ILE A 96 6.27 -7.25 28.74
C ILE A 96 7.73 -7.53 29.05
N GLU A 97 7.99 -8.08 30.24
CA GLU A 97 9.31 -8.51 30.69
C GLU A 97 9.45 -10.03 30.54
N ASP A 98 10.71 -10.50 30.42
CA ASP A 98 11.10 -11.91 30.45
C ASP A 98 10.37 -12.86 29.49
N LEU A 99 10.07 -12.39 28.28
CA LEU A 99 9.51 -13.22 27.20
C LEU A 99 10.45 -14.40 26.85
N GLN A 100 10.09 -15.59 27.32
CA GLN A 100 10.78 -16.83 26.99
C GLN A 100 10.23 -17.39 25.68
N TYR A 101 10.66 -16.79 24.57
CA TYR A 101 10.34 -17.31 23.23
C TYR A 101 11.61 -17.53 22.43
N GLU A 102 11.67 -18.68 21.75
CA GLU A 102 12.76 -18.94 20.81
C GLU A 102 12.64 -18.01 19.58
N LYS A 103 13.64 -17.15 19.39
CA LYS A 103 13.77 -16.34 18.19
C LYS A 103 14.13 -17.23 17.00
N SER A 104 13.13 -17.77 16.32
CA SER A 104 13.38 -18.48 15.06
C SER A 104 13.96 -17.51 14.02
N ARG A 105 15.09 -17.90 13.42
CA ARG A 105 15.75 -17.11 12.37
C ARG A 105 15.09 -17.44 11.04
N LYS A 106 14.70 -16.39 10.30
CA LYS A 106 14.17 -16.56 8.95
C LYS A 106 15.35 -16.63 7.96
N PRO A 107 15.44 -17.66 7.10
CA PRO A 107 16.44 -17.68 6.04
C PRO A 107 16.21 -16.48 5.09
N LYS A 108 17.31 -15.82 4.67
CA LYS A 108 17.24 -14.75 3.69
C LYS A 108 16.74 -15.33 2.37
N LYS A 109 15.62 -14.81 1.86
CA LYS A 109 15.13 -15.17 0.52
C LYS A 109 15.93 -14.41 -0.51
N LEU A 110 16.42 -15.12 -1.52
CA LEU A 110 17.05 -14.50 -2.68
C LEU A 110 16.01 -13.67 -3.45
N PRO A 111 16.36 -12.46 -3.92
CA PRO A 111 15.50 -11.69 -4.80
C PRO A 111 15.21 -12.48 -6.08
N VAL A 112 13.95 -12.48 -6.51
CA VAL A 112 13.55 -13.03 -7.80
C VAL A 112 13.55 -11.89 -8.80
N VAL A 113 14.22 -12.09 -9.93
CA VAL A 113 14.27 -11.15 -11.06
C VAL A 113 13.84 -11.83 -12.36
N PHE A 114 13.32 -11.01 -13.28
CA PHE A 114 13.02 -11.40 -14.65
C PHE A 114 14.24 -11.19 -15.55
N SER A 115 14.40 -12.07 -16.55
CA SER A 115 15.17 -11.73 -17.75
C SER A 115 14.43 -10.67 -18.58
N PRO A 116 15.09 -10.01 -19.55
CA PRO A 116 14.43 -9.09 -20.46
C PRO A 116 13.25 -9.73 -21.21
N GLU A 117 13.40 -10.97 -21.65
CA GLU A 117 12.40 -11.72 -22.41
C GLU A 117 11.21 -12.10 -21.52
N GLU A 118 11.47 -12.54 -20.28
CA GLU A 118 10.42 -12.82 -19.30
C GLU A 118 9.63 -11.56 -18.96
N ALA A 119 10.31 -10.43 -18.74
CA ALA A 119 9.65 -9.16 -18.46
C ALA A 119 8.81 -8.70 -19.65
N ALA A 120 9.35 -8.75 -20.87
CA ALA A 120 8.65 -8.39 -22.09
C ALA A 120 7.43 -9.29 -22.33
N SER A 121 7.57 -10.60 -22.16
CA SER A 121 6.47 -11.57 -22.30
C SER A 121 5.37 -11.36 -21.26
N ALA A 122 5.74 -11.16 -19.99
CA ALA A 122 4.75 -10.88 -18.94
C ALA A 122 4.02 -9.55 -19.15
N ILE A 123 4.71 -8.50 -19.62
CA ILE A 123 4.10 -7.21 -19.98
C ILE A 123 3.23 -7.35 -21.25
N GLY A 124 3.65 -8.17 -22.21
CA GLY A 124 2.93 -8.42 -23.46
C GLY A 124 1.57 -9.08 -23.23
N ASN A 125 1.45 -9.91 -22.19
CA ASN A 125 0.20 -10.57 -21.77
C ASN A 125 -0.72 -9.68 -20.89
N LEU A 126 -0.38 -8.39 -20.71
CA LEU A 126 -1.24 -7.41 -20.06
C LEU A 126 -1.88 -6.50 -21.09
N GLU A 127 -3.07 -5.98 -20.75
CA GLU A 127 -3.84 -5.09 -21.61
C GLU A 127 -4.20 -3.78 -20.88
N GLY A 128 -4.46 -2.74 -21.67
CA GLY A 128 -4.93 -1.43 -21.21
C GLY A 128 -4.09 -0.84 -20.08
N GLU A 129 -4.77 -0.33 -19.07
CA GLU A 129 -4.16 0.34 -17.90
C GLU A 129 -3.20 -0.58 -17.14
N TYR A 130 -3.49 -1.89 -17.06
CA TYR A 130 -2.63 -2.84 -16.34
C TYR A 130 -1.27 -3.00 -17.02
N LYS A 131 -1.23 -2.98 -18.36
CA LYS A 131 0.01 -3.00 -19.12
C LYS A 131 0.85 -1.77 -18.82
N LEU A 132 0.24 -0.59 -18.88
CA LEU A 132 0.92 0.68 -18.59
C LEU A 132 1.46 0.71 -17.15
N VAL A 133 0.69 0.24 -16.17
CA VAL A 133 1.14 0.12 -14.78
C VAL A 133 2.37 -0.80 -14.67
N ALA A 134 2.38 -1.96 -15.35
CA ALA A 134 3.54 -2.86 -15.35
C ALA A 134 4.76 -2.21 -15.99
N MET A 135 4.59 -1.50 -17.11
CA MET A 135 5.67 -0.80 -17.78
C MET A 135 6.23 0.34 -16.93
N LEU A 136 5.42 1.07 -16.17
CA LEU A 136 5.89 2.08 -15.22
C LEU A 136 6.66 1.47 -14.03
N ILE A 137 6.21 0.33 -13.51
CA ILE A 137 6.93 -0.38 -12.44
C ILE A 137 8.29 -0.88 -12.94
N TYR A 138 8.33 -1.44 -14.16
CA TYR A 138 9.54 -2.00 -14.75
C TYR A 138 10.48 -0.95 -15.35
N GLY A 139 9.97 0.11 -15.96
CA GLY A 139 10.76 1.11 -16.68
C GLY A 139 11.14 2.33 -15.86
N ALA A 140 10.36 2.67 -14.82
CA ALA A 140 10.61 3.80 -13.92
C ALA A 140 10.84 3.36 -12.46
N GLY A 141 10.98 2.05 -12.21
CA GLY A 141 11.28 1.52 -10.88
C GLY A 141 10.26 1.90 -9.80
N LEU A 142 8.99 2.12 -10.15
CA LEU A 142 7.94 2.53 -9.22
C LEU A 142 7.40 1.35 -8.39
N ARG A 143 6.93 1.60 -7.16
CA ARG A 143 6.16 0.59 -6.39
C ARG A 143 4.75 0.64 -6.95
N ILE A 144 4.03 -0.48 -6.88
CA ILE A 144 2.62 -0.54 -7.30
C ILE A 144 1.78 0.63 -6.75
N ASN A 145 1.88 0.91 -5.44
CA ASN A 145 1.13 2.01 -4.84
C ASN A 145 1.63 3.41 -5.22
N GLU A 146 2.88 3.55 -5.68
CA GLU A 146 3.40 4.83 -6.18
C GLU A 146 2.81 5.10 -7.56
N VAL A 147 2.72 4.08 -8.42
CA VAL A 147 2.05 4.20 -9.73
C VAL A 147 0.57 4.52 -9.56
N LEU A 148 -0.14 3.75 -8.73
CA LEU A 148 -1.59 3.92 -8.58
C LEU A 148 -1.96 5.26 -7.96
N ARG A 149 -1.08 5.84 -7.13
CA ARG A 149 -1.32 7.14 -6.50
C ARG A 149 -0.78 8.33 -7.31
N LEU A 150 -0.14 8.08 -8.45
CA LEU A 150 0.40 9.11 -9.32
C LEU A 150 -0.74 10.04 -9.77
N ARG A 151 -0.51 11.36 -9.67
CA ARG A 151 -1.45 12.38 -10.15
C ARG A 151 -0.97 12.99 -11.46
N VAL A 152 -1.86 13.65 -12.19
CA VAL A 152 -1.53 14.30 -13.46
C VAL A 152 -0.33 15.26 -13.32
N LYS A 153 -0.34 16.10 -12.27
CA LYS A 153 0.77 17.04 -11.98
C LYS A 153 2.11 16.40 -11.59
N ASP A 154 2.12 15.10 -11.29
CA ASP A 154 3.32 14.39 -10.89
C ASP A 154 4.09 13.88 -12.14
N VAL A 155 3.58 14.13 -13.35
CA VAL A 155 4.18 13.74 -14.62
C VAL A 155 4.73 14.97 -15.32
N ASP A 156 6.06 15.03 -15.48
CA ASP A 156 6.73 16.07 -16.26
C ASP A 156 7.24 15.47 -17.58
N PHE A 157 6.51 15.74 -18.66
CA PHE A 157 6.89 15.30 -20.00
C PHE A 157 8.07 16.08 -20.57
N SER A 158 8.29 17.32 -20.13
CA SER A 158 9.34 18.18 -20.64
C SER A 158 10.71 17.75 -20.12
N MET A 159 10.78 17.43 -18.83
CA MET A 159 11.98 16.93 -18.17
C MET A 159 12.07 15.40 -18.16
N GLN A 160 11.07 14.72 -18.72
CA GLN A 160 10.92 13.26 -18.75
C GLN A 160 11.09 12.64 -17.36
N GLN A 161 10.30 13.13 -16.41
CA GLN A 161 10.42 12.78 -15.00
C GLN A 161 9.06 12.50 -14.37
N LEU A 162 9.08 11.65 -13.35
CA LEU A 162 7.94 11.33 -12.49
C LEU A 162 8.26 11.71 -11.06
N ILE A 163 7.36 12.46 -10.42
CA ILE A 163 7.49 12.87 -9.03
C ILE A 163 6.70 11.91 -8.14
N VAL A 164 7.42 11.10 -7.37
CA VAL A 164 6.82 10.19 -6.40
C VAL A 164 6.62 10.91 -5.08
N ARG A 165 5.37 11.24 -4.76
CA ARG A 165 4.97 11.85 -3.49
C ARG A 165 4.78 10.80 -2.39
N ASP A 166 5.10 11.15 -1.14
CA ASP A 166 4.90 10.29 0.04
C ASP A 166 5.54 8.90 -0.12
N GLY A 167 6.81 8.90 -0.56
CA GLY A 167 7.64 7.71 -0.66
C GLY A 167 7.96 7.10 0.71
N LYS A 168 8.85 6.11 0.73
CA LYS A 168 9.25 5.45 1.99
C LYS A 168 9.77 6.49 2.99
N GLY A 169 9.13 6.58 4.15
CA GLY A 169 9.48 7.54 5.20
C GLY A 169 8.91 8.95 4.98
N GLY A 170 7.91 9.10 4.11
CA GLY A 170 7.28 10.39 3.82
C GLY A 170 8.14 11.32 2.96
N LYS A 171 9.16 10.77 2.28
CA LYS A 171 10.05 11.54 1.41
C LYS A 171 9.62 11.47 -0.04
N ASP A 172 9.56 12.63 -0.67
CA ASP A 172 9.37 12.74 -2.11
C ASP A 172 10.66 12.35 -2.84
N ARG A 173 10.53 11.80 -4.06
CA ARG A 173 11.67 11.54 -4.93
C ARG A 173 11.27 11.66 -6.40
N ILE A 174 12.25 11.94 -7.23
CA ILE A 174 12.11 11.95 -8.68
C ILE A 174 12.58 10.61 -9.24
N THR A 175 11.94 10.14 -10.30
CA THR A 175 12.43 9.04 -11.13
C THR A 175 12.23 9.36 -12.61
N LEU A 176 12.90 8.62 -13.49
CA LEU A 176 12.87 8.86 -14.92
C LEU A 176 11.55 8.38 -15.56
N LEU A 177 11.14 9.04 -16.65
CA LEU A 177 10.04 8.63 -17.52
C LEU A 177 10.62 8.17 -18.87
N PRO A 178 10.68 6.86 -19.16
CA PRO A 178 11.17 6.38 -20.45
C PRO A 178 10.33 6.89 -21.63
N ASP A 179 10.99 7.22 -22.76
CA ASP A 179 10.33 7.73 -23.98
C ASP A 179 9.14 6.90 -24.44
N ARG A 180 9.30 5.57 -24.40
CA ARG A 180 8.26 4.61 -24.80
C ARG A 180 6.98 4.71 -23.97
N LEU A 181 7.03 5.34 -22.80
CA LEU A 181 5.87 5.56 -21.93
C LEU A 181 5.19 6.89 -22.14
N ILE A 182 5.81 7.85 -22.83
CA ILE A 182 5.26 9.20 -23.01
C ILE A 182 3.90 9.14 -23.71
N GLY A 183 3.85 8.55 -24.90
CA GLY A 183 2.60 8.43 -25.68
C GLY A 183 1.48 7.68 -24.93
N PRO A 184 1.72 6.46 -24.42
CA PRO A 184 0.74 5.73 -23.63
C PRO A 184 0.26 6.48 -22.38
N LEU A 185 1.16 7.19 -21.69
CA LEU A 185 0.83 7.94 -20.49
C LEU A 185 -0.01 9.19 -20.81
N GLN A 186 0.28 9.89 -21.91
CA GLN A 186 -0.55 10.98 -22.40
C GLN A 186 -1.97 10.51 -22.75
N GLN A 187 -2.10 9.37 -23.43
CA GLN A 187 -3.41 8.77 -23.73
C GLN A 187 -4.19 8.44 -22.45
N GLN A 188 -3.52 7.85 -21.46
CA GLN A 188 -4.13 7.53 -20.17
C GLN A 188 -4.59 8.79 -19.40
N ILE A 189 -3.76 9.84 -19.37
CA ILE A 189 -4.12 11.12 -18.75
C ILE A 189 -5.30 11.73 -19.49
N ASN A 190 -5.31 11.73 -20.82
CA ASN A 190 -6.43 12.26 -21.59
C ASN A 190 -7.73 11.49 -21.30
N ALA A 191 -7.69 10.16 -21.25
CA ALA A 191 -8.86 9.35 -20.88
C ALA A 191 -9.37 9.67 -19.47
N THR A 192 -8.45 9.81 -18.51
CA THR A 192 -8.75 10.22 -17.13
C THR A 192 -9.41 11.59 -17.09
N LEU A 193 -8.91 12.57 -17.84
CA LEU A 193 -9.48 13.91 -17.87
C LEU A 193 -10.86 13.96 -18.52
N HIS A 194 -11.12 13.12 -19.54
CA HIS A 194 -12.47 12.96 -20.09
C HIS A 194 -13.43 12.35 -19.06
N LEU A 195 -13.00 11.31 -18.34
CA LEU A 195 -13.78 10.73 -17.24
C LEU A 195 -14.07 11.75 -16.15
N HIS A 196 -13.07 12.55 -15.77
CA HIS A 196 -13.20 13.62 -14.78
C HIS A 196 -14.22 14.68 -15.21
N LYS A 197 -14.19 15.12 -16.47
CA LYS A 197 -15.20 16.04 -17.01
C LYS A 197 -16.62 15.46 -16.91
N ALA A 198 -16.79 14.18 -17.22
CA ALA A 198 -18.07 13.50 -17.08
C ALA A 198 -18.52 13.38 -15.61
N ASP A 199 -17.59 13.17 -14.69
CA ASP A 199 -17.89 13.14 -13.26
C ASP A 199 -18.29 14.52 -12.72
N LEU A 200 -17.59 15.59 -13.13
CA LEU A 200 -17.95 16.97 -12.78
C LEU A 200 -19.36 17.33 -13.25
N ALA A 201 -19.72 16.96 -14.48
CA ALA A 201 -21.07 17.19 -15.02
C ALA A 201 -22.17 16.48 -14.22
N ARG A 202 -21.83 15.41 -13.49
CA ARG A 202 -22.74 14.66 -12.60
C ARG A 202 -22.69 15.14 -11.15
N GLY A 203 -21.97 16.22 -10.85
CA GLY A 203 -21.80 16.74 -9.49
C GLY A 203 -20.78 15.98 -8.62
N PHE A 204 -19.89 15.18 -9.24
CA PHE A 204 -18.79 14.48 -8.57
C PHE A 204 -17.45 15.18 -8.85
N GLY A 205 -16.44 14.47 -9.36
CA GLY A 205 -15.15 15.02 -9.80
C GLY A 205 -14.17 15.41 -8.68
N SER A 206 -14.60 15.48 -7.42
CA SER A 206 -13.63 15.67 -6.33
C SER A 206 -12.76 14.42 -6.12
N VAL A 207 -11.48 14.60 -5.77
CA VAL A 207 -10.58 13.53 -5.32
C VAL A 207 -10.14 13.71 -3.88
N TYR A 208 -9.55 12.65 -3.31
CA TYR A 208 -8.92 12.75 -2.00
C TYR A 208 -7.72 13.71 -2.03
N MET A 209 -7.65 14.59 -1.03
CA MET A 209 -6.57 15.55 -0.83
C MET A 209 -5.81 15.22 0.46
N PRO A 210 -4.47 15.24 0.46
CA PRO A 210 -3.67 15.06 1.66
C PRO A 210 -4.02 16.07 2.77
N ALA A 211 -3.73 15.71 4.02
CA ALA A 211 -4.05 16.53 5.19
C ALA A 211 -3.48 17.95 5.06
N GLY A 212 -4.25 18.96 5.47
CA GLY A 212 -3.89 20.37 5.37
C GLY A 212 -4.03 20.97 3.97
N LEU A 213 -3.79 20.21 2.90
CA LEU A 213 -3.88 20.71 1.53
C LEU A 213 -5.31 21.04 1.10
N ALA A 214 -6.29 20.24 1.53
CA ALA A 214 -7.70 20.54 1.28
C ALA A 214 -8.15 21.88 1.88
N ARG A 215 -7.56 22.27 3.02
CA ARG A 215 -7.87 23.55 3.68
C ARG A 215 -7.15 24.71 3.01
N LYS A 216 -5.89 24.51 2.58
CA LYS A 216 -5.08 25.52 1.91
C LYS A 216 -5.57 25.78 0.47
N TYR A 217 -6.03 24.74 -0.21
CA TYR A 217 -6.50 24.78 -1.59
C TYR A 217 -7.86 24.07 -1.70
N PRO A 218 -8.98 24.76 -1.40
CA PRO A 218 -10.30 24.14 -1.34
C PRO A 218 -10.77 23.58 -2.70
N ASN A 219 -10.45 24.27 -3.79
CA ASN A 219 -10.89 23.90 -5.14
C ASN A 219 -9.98 22.86 -5.82
N ALA A 220 -8.77 22.66 -5.31
CA ALA A 220 -7.78 21.74 -5.86
C ALA A 220 -8.26 20.30 -6.01
N SER A 221 -9.22 19.87 -5.17
CA SER A 221 -9.77 18.52 -5.27
C SER A 221 -10.52 18.24 -6.58
N GLN A 222 -10.97 19.28 -7.29
CA GLN A 222 -11.69 19.16 -8.58
C GLN A 222 -10.83 19.59 -9.77
N GLU A 223 -9.61 20.07 -9.52
CA GLU A 223 -8.70 20.48 -10.59
C GLU A 223 -8.15 19.24 -11.32
N PRO A 224 -7.95 19.33 -12.66
CA PRO A 224 -7.34 18.27 -13.48
C PRO A 224 -6.01 17.74 -12.92
N ASP A 225 -5.17 18.64 -12.44
CA ASP A 225 -3.82 18.37 -11.95
C ASP A 225 -3.77 17.40 -10.78
N TRP A 226 -4.82 17.37 -9.97
CA TRP A 226 -4.90 16.54 -8.78
C TRP A 226 -5.52 15.17 -9.03
N GLN A 227 -6.08 14.93 -10.21
CA GLN A 227 -6.72 13.66 -10.55
C GLN A 227 -5.68 12.53 -10.63
N TYR A 228 -6.08 11.33 -10.23
CA TYR A 228 -5.24 10.14 -10.34
C TYR A 228 -5.08 9.76 -11.81
N VAL A 229 -3.87 9.43 -12.24
CA VAL A 229 -3.59 8.93 -13.59
C VAL A 229 -4.28 7.58 -13.84
N PHE A 230 -4.43 6.77 -12.79
CA PHE A 230 -5.10 5.46 -12.83
C PHE A 230 -6.34 5.46 -11.94
N PRO A 231 -7.43 6.11 -12.38
CA PRO A 231 -8.65 6.17 -11.59
C PRO A 231 -9.33 4.78 -11.49
N ALA A 232 -10.08 4.55 -10.41
CA ALA A 232 -10.94 3.38 -10.30
C ALA A 232 -12.12 3.50 -11.27
N PRO A 233 -12.64 2.38 -11.82
CA PRO A 233 -13.77 2.39 -12.75
C PRO A 233 -15.05 2.95 -12.12
N ASP A 234 -15.25 2.66 -10.83
CA ASP A 234 -16.43 3.08 -10.07
C ASP A 234 -16.10 4.18 -9.05
N LEU A 235 -17.08 5.05 -8.81
CA LEU A 235 -17.06 5.99 -7.71
C LEU A 235 -17.21 5.24 -6.37
N SER A 236 -16.57 5.75 -5.33
CA SER A 236 -16.64 5.16 -3.99
C SER A 236 -16.87 6.23 -2.93
N VAL A 237 -17.48 5.84 -1.82
CA VAL A 237 -17.65 6.75 -0.67
C VAL A 237 -16.33 6.82 0.07
N ASP A 238 -15.75 8.02 0.17
CA ASP A 238 -14.59 8.24 1.02
C ASP A 238 -15.01 8.05 2.49
N PRO A 239 -14.50 7.03 3.19
CA PRO A 239 -14.92 6.75 4.56
C PRO A 239 -14.61 7.89 5.54
N ARG A 240 -13.70 8.83 5.20
CA ARG A 240 -13.34 9.98 6.06
C ARG A 240 -14.37 11.08 6.03
N SER A 241 -14.86 11.39 4.83
CA SER A 241 -15.70 12.56 4.56
C SER A 241 -17.15 12.19 4.25
N GLY A 242 -17.45 10.92 3.94
CA GLY A 242 -18.75 10.49 3.45
C GLY A 242 -19.04 10.91 2.00
N VAL A 243 -18.13 11.67 1.37
CA VAL A 243 -18.31 12.19 0.01
C VAL A 243 -18.01 11.09 -1.01
N LYS A 244 -18.89 10.94 -2.00
CA LYS A 244 -18.70 10.05 -3.13
C LYS A 244 -17.70 10.67 -4.12
N ARG A 245 -16.58 9.98 -4.32
CA ARG A 245 -15.46 10.44 -5.15
C ARG A 245 -14.74 9.28 -5.82
N ARG A 246 -13.97 9.58 -6.87
CA ARG A 246 -13.15 8.57 -7.54
C ARG A 246 -11.87 8.35 -6.75
N HIS A 247 -11.58 7.08 -6.49
CA HIS A 247 -10.30 6.67 -5.94
C HIS A 247 -9.37 6.26 -7.07
N HIS A 248 -8.09 6.00 -6.79
CA HIS A 248 -7.27 5.26 -7.73
C HIS A 248 -7.68 3.78 -7.79
N MET A 249 -7.31 3.11 -8.88
CA MET A 249 -7.46 1.67 -9.06
C MET A 249 -6.87 0.88 -7.88
N LEU A 250 -7.53 -0.22 -7.50
CA LEU A 250 -7.13 -1.01 -6.34
C LEU A 250 -5.92 -1.89 -6.65
N ASP A 251 -4.93 -1.88 -5.74
CA ASP A 251 -3.70 -2.66 -5.84
C ASP A 251 -3.94 -4.16 -6.00
N ARG A 252 -4.96 -4.70 -5.31
CA ARG A 252 -5.35 -6.11 -5.40
C ARG A 252 -5.80 -6.50 -6.82
N THR A 253 -6.48 -5.61 -7.52
CA THR A 253 -6.94 -5.85 -8.91
C THR A 253 -5.74 -5.95 -9.83
N VAL A 254 -4.83 -4.98 -9.76
CA VAL A 254 -3.57 -4.99 -10.54
C VAL A 254 -2.74 -6.24 -10.25
N GLN A 255 -2.54 -6.59 -8.97
CA GLN A 255 -1.78 -7.79 -8.60
C GLN A 255 -2.41 -9.08 -9.13
N LYS A 256 -3.75 -9.15 -9.21
CA LYS A 256 -4.45 -10.27 -9.82
C LYS A 256 -4.11 -10.38 -11.31
N HIS A 257 -4.22 -9.29 -12.07
CA HIS A 257 -3.87 -9.27 -13.50
C HIS A 257 -2.39 -9.59 -13.74
N PHE A 258 -1.48 -9.07 -12.93
CA PHE A 258 -0.06 -9.40 -13.03
C PHE A 258 0.19 -10.89 -12.84
N ARG A 259 -0.46 -11.52 -11.85
CA ARG A 259 -0.31 -12.96 -11.62
C ARG A 259 -0.82 -13.79 -12.80
N ILE A 260 -1.91 -13.36 -13.43
CA ILE A 260 -2.46 -14.01 -14.62
C ILE A 260 -1.46 -13.89 -15.78
N ALA A 261 -0.97 -12.68 -16.07
CA ALA A 261 -0.04 -12.44 -17.16
C ALA A 261 1.32 -13.15 -16.99
N ILE A 262 1.87 -13.17 -15.77
CA ILE A 262 3.10 -13.93 -15.45
C ILE A 262 2.91 -15.43 -15.74
N ARG A 263 1.75 -15.99 -15.39
CA ARG A 263 1.43 -17.40 -15.66
C ARG A 263 1.23 -17.66 -17.16
N ALA A 264 0.55 -16.76 -17.87
CA ALA A 264 0.35 -16.85 -19.32
C ALA A 264 1.68 -16.78 -20.08
N ALA A 265 2.64 -15.99 -19.58
CA ALA A 265 4.01 -15.94 -20.09
C ALA A 265 4.84 -17.20 -19.80
N GLY A 266 4.28 -18.24 -19.17
CA GLY A 266 4.98 -19.48 -18.85
C GLY A 266 6.00 -19.37 -17.71
N ILE A 267 6.04 -18.24 -16.98
CA ILE A 267 7.07 -18.00 -15.97
C ILE A 267 6.76 -18.80 -14.70
N ARG A 268 7.67 -19.71 -14.34
CA ARG A 268 7.56 -20.58 -13.16
C ARG A 268 8.15 -19.96 -11.89
N LYS A 269 8.94 -18.89 -12.00
CA LYS A 269 9.53 -18.18 -10.87
C LYS A 269 8.42 -17.64 -9.93
N PRO A 270 8.65 -17.61 -8.60
CA PRO A 270 7.68 -17.05 -7.66
C PRO A 270 7.67 -15.51 -7.74
N ALA A 271 7.05 -15.00 -8.80
CA ALA A 271 7.09 -13.61 -9.21
C ALA A 271 5.78 -12.85 -8.94
N GLY A 272 5.89 -11.52 -8.86
CA GLY A 272 4.76 -10.60 -8.70
C GLY A 272 5.14 -9.17 -9.05
N SER A 273 4.35 -8.19 -8.60
CA SER A 273 4.62 -6.76 -8.87
C SER A 273 6.01 -6.31 -8.43
N HIS A 274 6.50 -6.83 -7.29
CA HIS A 274 7.85 -6.55 -6.81
C HIS A 274 8.94 -7.07 -7.74
N THR A 275 8.71 -8.17 -8.46
CA THR A 275 9.68 -8.75 -9.40
C THR A 275 9.96 -7.80 -10.55
N PHE A 276 8.93 -7.19 -11.16
CA PHE A 276 9.11 -6.16 -12.19
C PHE A 276 10.04 -5.02 -11.72
N ARG A 277 9.79 -4.50 -10.51
CA ARG A 277 10.63 -3.44 -9.94
C ARG A 277 12.05 -3.89 -9.62
N HIS A 278 12.21 -5.11 -9.09
CA HIS A 278 13.55 -5.63 -8.78
C HIS A 278 14.36 -5.84 -10.06
N SER A 279 13.74 -6.33 -11.13
CA SER A 279 14.36 -6.46 -12.44
C SER A 279 14.87 -5.11 -12.97
N PHE A 280 14.13 -4.01 -12.77
CA PHE A 280 14.59 -2.66 -13.13
C PHE A 280 15.92 -2.29 -12.46
N ALA A 281 15.98 -2.44 -11.13
CA ALA A 281 17.17 -2.07 -10.36
C ALA A 281 18.39 -2.90 -10.79
N THR A 282 18.20 -4.21 -11.03
CA THR A 282 19.26 -5.07 -11.53
C THR A 282 19.74 -4.67 -12.93
N ARG A 283 18.82 -4.25 -13.82
CA ARG A 283 19.18 -3.79 -15.16
C ARG A 283 19.93 -2.47 -15.18
N LEU A 284 19.59 -1.51 -14.31
CA LEU A 284 20.36 -0.27 -14.16
C LEU A 284 21.80 -0.56 -13.74
N LEU A 285 21.99 -1.43 -12.74
CA LEU A 285 23.31 -1.84 -12.26
C LEU A 285 24.13 -2.55 -13.37
N GLU A 286 23.49 -3.41 -14.15
CA GLU A 286 24.14 -4.09 -15.28
C GLU A 286 24.50 -3.15 -16.44
N ALA A 287 23.73 -2.08 -16.62
CA ALA A 287 24.01 -1.03 -17.60
C ALA A 287 25.06 0.00 -17.11
N GLY A 288 25.64 -0.20 -15.92
CA GLY A 288 26.70 0.64 -15.37
C GLY A 288 26.24 1.91 -14.65
N TYR A 289 24.97 1.97 -14.23
CA TYR A 289 24.40 3.07 -13.43
C TYR A 289 24.38 2.78 -11.93
#